data_AF-A0A931W6W9-F1
#
_entry.id   AF-A0A931W6W9-F1
#
_cell.length_a   1.000
_cell.length_b   1.000
_cell.length_c   1.000
_cell.angle_alpha   90.00
_cell.angle_beta   90.00
_cell.angle_gamma   90.00
#
_symmetry.space_group_name_H-M   'P 1'
#
loop_
_entity.id
_entity.type
_entity.pdbx_description
1 polymer ?
#
loop_
_entity_poly.entity_id
_entity_poly.type
_entity_poly.pdbx_seq_one_letter_code
_entity_poly.pdbx_strand_id
1 'polypeptide(L)'
;MNYIQIILNGFSQVMFQKNAMLGILMILGLLIASPQTFVLALLGNIITTFTGSLLGVERNALDAGFAGYNGVLIGAGISFYIKDFSMAFLLTILGSIIVSILFYLLFKNNIPPLAAPFVLITWGILIALKFIKLN
;
A
#
# COMPACT_ATOMS: atom_id res chain seq x y z
N MET A 1 -4.67 3.48 -19.71
CA MET A 1 -3.77 3.52 -18.54
C MET A 1 -2.85 2.32 -18.65
N ASN A 2 -1.54 2.50 -18.48
CA ASN A 2 -0.60 1.39 -18.42
C ASN A 2 -0.51 0.94 -16.96
N TYR A 3 -1.27 -0.09 -16.58
CA TYR A 3 -1.31 -0.56 -15.19
C TYR A 3 0.04 -1.06 -14.68
N ILE A 4 0.88 -1.63 -15.54
CA ILE A 4 2.24 -2.03 -15.14
C ILE A 4 3.03 -0.80 -14.69
N GLN A 5 2.98 0.28 -15.49
CA GLN A 5 3.68 1.51 -15.15
C GLN A 5 3.10 2.19 -13.90
N ILE A 6 1.78 2.16 -13.71
CA ILE A 6 1.12 2.66 -12.49
C ILE A 6 1.63 1.91 -11.26
N ILE A 7 1.65 0.58 -11.31
CA ILE A 7 2.11 -0.26 -10.20
C ILE A 7 3.58 -0.01 -9.90
N LEU A 8 4.44 0.04 -10.93
CA LEU A 8 5.86 0.38 -10.76
C LEU A 8 6.06 1.77 -10.15
N ASN A 9 5.28 2.77 -10.60
CA ASN A 9 5.28 4.09 -10.00
C ASN A 9 4.76 4.07 -8.55
N GLY A 10 3.79 3.20 -8.21
CA GLY A 10 3.33 3.01 -6.84
C GLY A 10 4.45 2.57 -5.90
N PHE A 11 5.38 1.73 -6.35
CA PHE A 11 6.58 1.37 -5.58
C PHE A 11 7.52 2.56 -5.41
N SER A 12 7.92 3.23 -6.50
CA SER A 12 8.84 4.37 -6.40
C SER A 12 8.26 5.57 -5.64
N GLN A 13 6.93 5.71 -5.61
CA GLN A 13 6.26 6.75 -4.84
C GLN A 13 6.36 6.60 -3.32
N VAL A 14 6.76 5.43 -2.82
CA VAL A 14 7.10 5.31 -1.38
C VAL A 14 8.22 6.30 -1.00
N MET A 15 9.10 6.64 -1.96
CA MET A 15 10.17 7.64 -1.80
C MET A 15 9.86 8.94 -2.58
N PHE A 16 8.59 9.20 -2.88
CA PHE A 16 8.10 10.36 -3.63
C PHE A 16 8.66 10.48 -5.06
N GLN A 17 8.95 9.35 -5.72
CA GLN A 17 9.48 9.33 -7.07
C GLN A 17 8.44 8.81 -8.07
N LYS A 18 8.25 9.50 -9.20
CA LYS A 18 7.51 8.99 -10.37
C LYS A 18 8.51 8.38 -11.37
N ASN A 19 9.07 7.23 -11.02
CA ASN A 19 10.08 6.57 -11.86
C ASN A 19 9.93 5.04 -11.80
N ALA A 20 9.57 4.43 -12.91
CA ALA A 20 9.34 2.99 -12.99
C ALA A 20 10.61 2.16 -12.70
N MET A 21 11.79 2.65 -13.08
CA MET A 21 13.06 1.98 -12.81
C MET A 21 13.37 1.93 -11.31
N LEU A 22 13.13 3.03 -10.59
CA LEU A 22 13.25 3.03 -9.13
C LEU A 22 12.23 2.07 -8.48
N GLY A 23 11.05 1.92 -9.08
CA GLY A 23 10.04 0.94 -8.66
C GLY A 23 10.53 -0.50 -8.81
N ILE A 24 11.17 -0.81 -9.95
CA ILE A 24 11.79 -2.12 -10.19
C ILE A 24 12.88 -2.40 -9.15
N LEU A 25 13.77 -1.43 -8.90
CA LEU A 25 14.83 -1.59 -7.89
C LEU A 25 14.26 -1.84 -6.50
N MET A 26 13.19 -1.13 -6.12
CA MET A 26 12.51 -1.37 -4.85
C MET A 26 11.88 -2.76 -4.78
N ILE A 27 11.20 -3.21 -5.84
CA ILE A 27 10.65 -4.57 -5.94
C ILE A 27 11.74 -5.63 -5.75
N LEU A 28 12.87 -5.48 -6.44
CA LEU A 28 14.01 -6.40 -6.32
C LEU A 28 14.56 -6.41 -4.88
N GLY A 29 14.70 -5.23 -4.27
CA GLY A 29 15.12 -5.11 -2.87
C GLY A 29 14.18 -5.85 -1.91
N LEU A 30 12.86 -5.69 -2.08
CA LEU A 30 11.87 -6.41 -1.27
C LEU A 30 11.94 -7.93 -1.51
N LEU A 31 12.07 -8.36 -2.77
CA LEU A 31 12.15 -9.78 -3.12
C LEU A 31 13.39 -10.45 -2.52
N ILE A 32 14.54 -9.77 -2.56
CA ILE A 32 15.80 -10.24 -1.96
C ILE A 32 15.66 -10.31 -0.43
N ALA A 33 15.04 -9.30 0.19
CA ALA A 33 14.89 -9.26 1.63
C ALA A 33 13.90 -10.33 2.15
N SER A 34 12.78 -10.52 1.45
CA SER A 34 11.71 -11.44 1.85
C SER A 34 10.68 -11.60 0.71
N PRO A 35 10.56 -12.80 0.12
CA PRO A 35 9.53 -13.07 -0.89
C PRO A 35 8.10 -12.80 -0.40
N GLN A 36 7.82 -13.07 0.88
CA GLN A 36 6.52 -12.75 1.49
C GLN A 36 6.28 -11.23 1.51
N THR A 37 7.28 -10.43 1.87
CA THR A 37 7.17 -8.97 1.90
C THR A 37 6.93 -8.41 0.49
N PHE A 38 7.65 -8.93 -0.51
CA PHE A 38 7.40 -8.58 -1.91
C PHE A 38 5.95 -8.89 -2.33
N VAL A 39 5.48 -10.11 -2.09
CA VAL A 39 4.12 -10.54 -2.50
C VAL A 39 3.05 -9.66 -1.85
N LEU A 40 3.17 -9.42 -0.54
CA LEU A 40 2.18 -8.61 0.19
C LEU A 40 2.25 -7.13 -0.19
N ALA A 41 3.44 -6.57 -0.42
CA ALA A 41 3.59 -5.19 -0.90
C ALA A 41 3.00 -5.01 -2.31
N LEU A 42 3.22 -5.97 -3.21
CA LEU A 42 2.62 -5.99 -4.54
C LEU A 42 1.09 -6.10 -4.47
N LEU A 43 0.57 -7.02 -3.64
CA LEU A 43 -0.86 -7.17 -3.41
C LEU A 43 -1.47 -5.85 -2.91
N GLY A 44 -0.86 -5.23 -1.90
CA GLY A 44 -1.36 -3.97 -1.34
C GLY A 44 -1.41 -2.87 -2.39
N ASN A 45 -0.35 -2.71 -3.20
CA ASN A 45 -0.32 -1.74 -4.30
C ASN A 45 -1.43 -1.97 -5.34
N ILE A 46 -1.66 -3.23 -5.73
CA ILE A 46 -2.74 -3.59 -6.67
C ILE A 46 -4.11 -3.23 -6.08
N ILE A 47 -4.36 -3.63 -4.83
CA ILE A 47 -5.64 -3.38 -4.16
C ILE A 47 -5.88 -1.87 -4.01
N THR A 48 -4.91 -1.11 -3.49
CA THR A 48 -5.11 0.34 -3.31
C THR A 48 -5.25 1.10 -4.62
N THR A 49 -4.52 0.70 -5.67
CA THR A 49 -4.66 1.27 -7.02
C THR A 49 -6.05 1.00 -7.59
N PHE A 50 -6.53 -0.23 -7.46
CA PHE A 50 -7.87 -0.61 -7.95
C PHE A 50 -8.97 0.10 -7.16
N THR A 51 -8.91 0.06 -5.82
CA THR A 51 -9.87 0.77 -4.96
C THR A 51 -9.84 2.27 -5.23
N GLY A 52 -8.67 2.88 -5.38
CA GLY A 52 -8.53 4.31 -5.69
C GLY A 52 -9.14 4.68 -7.04
N SER A 53 -8.99 3.81 -8.05
CA SER A 53 -9.65 3.95 -9.34
C SER A 53 -11.18 3.93 -9.20
N LEU A 54 -11.73 2.99 -8.42
CA LEU A 54 -13.18 2.92 -8.15
C LEU A 54 -13.72 4.13 -7.37
N LEU A 55 -12.92 4.69 -6.46
CA LEU A 55 -13.26 5.90 -5.71
C LEU A 55 -13.18 7.18 -6.56
N GLY A 56 -12.61 7.10 -7.77
CA GLY A 56 -12.48 8.24 -8.68
C GLY A 56 -11.28 9.13 -8.40
N VAL A 57 -10.15 8.56 -7.93
CA VAL A 57 -8.85 9.26 -7.96
C VAL A 57 -8.54 9.66 -9.40
N GLU A 58 -8.14 10.92 -9.59
CA GLU A 58 -7.87 11.45 -10.92
C GLU A 58 -6.80 10.64 -11.68
N ARG A 59 -6.96 10.55 -13.00
CA ARG A 59 -6.09 9.71 -13.84
C ARG A 59 -4.61 10.08 -13.73
N ASN A 60 -4.28 11.38 -13.64
CA ASN A 60 -2.90 11.83 -13.51
C ASN A 60 -2.27 11.39 -12.18
N ALA A 61 -3.05 11.38 -11.09
CA ALA A 61 -2.60 10.89 -9.78
C ALA A 61 -2.44 9.36 -9.78
N LEU A 62 -3.33 8.63 -10.45
CA LEU A 62 -3.17 7.19 -10.68
C LEU A 62 -1.90 6.89 -11.49
N ASP A 63 -1.71 7.56 -12.63
CA ASP A 63 -0.53 7.43 -13.49
C ASP A 63 0.77 7.82 -12.76
N ALA A 64 0.69 8.72 -11.78
CA ALA A 64 1.81 9.08 -10.90
C ALA A 64 2.10 8.05 -9.80
N GLY A 65 1.23 7.06 -9.57
CA GLY A 65 1.37 6.04 -8.52
C GLY A 65 0.85 6.46 -7.13
N PHE A 66 0.14 7.59 -7.02
CA PHE A 66 -0.28 8.14 -5.72
C PHE A 66 -1.26 7.23 -4.97
N ALA A 67 -2.16 6.54 -5.66
CA ALA A 67 -3.06 5.59 -5.01
C ALA A 67 -2.35 4.30 -4.56
N GLY A 68 -1.14 4.01 -5.06
CA GLY A 68 -0.46 2.72 -4.87
C GLY A 68 0.45 2.66 -3.63
N TYR A 69 1.18 3.74 -3.33
CA TYR A 69 2.30 3.67 -2.37
C TYR A 69 1.89 3.36 -0.93
N ASN A 70 0.74 3.88 -0.46
CA ASN A 70 0.23 3.50 0.86
C ASN A 70 -0.12 2.01 0.93
N GLY A 71 -0.53 1.38 -0.18
CA GLY A 71 -0.75 -0.06 -0.29
C GLY A 71 0.54 -0.87 -0.21
N VAL A 72 1.59 -0.41 -0.90
CA VAL A 72 2.96 -0.99 -0.78
C VAL A 72 3.39 -1.03 0.68
N LEU A 73 3.21 0.08 1.40
CA LEU A 73 3.55 0.19 2.81
C LEU A 73 2.69 -0.70 3.71
N ILE A 74 1.37 -0.79 3.48
CA ILE A 74 0.48 -1.70 4.23
C ILE A 74 0.97 -3.15 4.10
N GLY A 75 1.19 -3.62 2.87
CA GLY A 75 1.64 -5.00 2.64
C GLY A 75 3.01 -5.28 3.25
N ALA A 76 3.96 -4.37 3.07
CA ALA A 76 5.30 -4.51 3.65
C ALA A 76 5.26 -4.47 5.19
N GLY A 77 4.53 -3.52 5.78
CA GLY A 77 4.38 -3.36 7.22
C GLY A 77 3.72 -4.56 7.88
N ILE A 78 2.61 -5.06 7.31
CA ILE A 78 1.94 -6.26 7.83
C ILE A 78 2.85 -7.48 7.76
N SER A 79 3.59 -7.68 6.66
CA SER A 79 4.54 -8.79 6.54
C SER A 79 5.65 -8.77 7.60
N PHE A 80 6.02 -7.58 8.08
CA PHE A 80 7.04 -7.42 9.11
C PHE A 80 6.54 -7.96 10.46
N TYR A 81 5.34 -7.55 10.88
CA TYR A 81 4.78 -7.87 12.20
C TYR A 81 4.02 -9.20 12.25
N ILE A 82 3.43 -9.65 11.14
CA ILE A 82 2.57 -10.84 11.08
C ILE A 82 3.24 -11.91 10.23
N LYS A 83 3.75 -12.97 10.88
CA LYS A 83 4.47 -14.06 10.21
C LYS A 83 3.56 -15.09 9.54
N ASP A 84 2.38 -15.33 10.11
CA ASP A 84 1.39 -16.19 9.48
C ASP A 84 0.91 -15.58 8.15
N PHE A 85 1.19 -16.27 7.04
CA PHE A 85 0.94 -15.74 5.71
C PHE A 85 -0.55 -15.53 5.45
N SER A 86 -1.40 -16.46 5.86
CA SER A 86 -2.85 -16.40 5.63
C SER A 86 -3.47 -15.17 6.31
N MET A 87 -3.10 -14.94 7.58
CA MET A 87 -3.53 -13.76 8.32
C MET A 87 -2.95 -12.48 7.73
N ALA A 88 -1.65 -12.47 7.39
CA ALA A 88 -1.00 -11.32 6.77
C ALA A 88 -1.63 -10.95 5.42
N PHE A 89 -2.00 -11.95 4.61
CA PHE A 89 -2.67 -11.79 3.33
C PHE A 89 -4.05 -11.14 3.51
N LEU A 90 -4.88 -11.68 4.41
CA LEU A 90 -6.19 -11.13 4.71
C LEU A 90 -6.11 -9.68 5.21
N LEU A 91 -5.22 -9.42 6.18
CA LEU A 91 -5.03 -8.08 6.73
C LEU A 91 -4.48 -7.11 5.69
N THR A 92 -3.66 -7.57 4.74
CA THR A 92 -3.16 -6.73 3.64
C THR A 92 -4.30 -6.29 2.74
N ILE A 93 -5.23 -7.19 2.39
CA ILE A 93 -6.40 -6.83 1.59
C ILE A 93 -7.27 -5.81 2.34
N LEU A 94 -7.66 -6.11 3.58
CA LEU A 94 -8.53 -5.25 4.37
C LEU A 94 -7.88 -3.89 4.64
N GLY A 95 -6.63 -3.90 5.10
CA GLY A 95 -5.85 -2.69 5.35
C GLY A 95 -5.67 -1.84 4.09
N SER A 96 -5.48 -2.46 2.93
CA SER A 96 -5.34 -1.75 1.65
C SER A 96 -6.65 -1.09 1.22
N ILE A 97 -7.79 -1.75 1.38
CA ILE A 97 -9.09 -1.14 1.08
C ILE A 97 -9.30 0.09 1.97
N ILE A 98 -9.10 -0.06 3.28
CA ILE A 98 -9.32 1.03 4.25
C ILE A 98 -8.33 2.18 4.02
N VAL A 99 -7.05 1.88 3.78
CA VAL A 99 -6.04 2.92 3.53
C VAL A 99 -6.32 3.68 2.24
N SER A 100 -6.86 3.01 1.21
CA SER A 100 -7.22 3.66 -0.07
C SER A 100 -8.40 4.61 0.11
N ILE A 101 -9.40 4.23 0.93
CA ILE A 101 -10.52 5.11 1.29
C ILE A 101 -10.01 6.35 2.04
N LEU A 102 -9.17 6.17 3.06
CA LEU A 102 -8.61 7.28 3.82
C LEU A 102 -7.72 8.18 2.95
N PHE A 103 -6.88 7.59 2.10
CA PHE A 103 -6.09 8.30 1.12
C PHE A 103 -6.97 9.17 0.23
N TYR A 104 -8.04 8.61 -0.35
CA TYR A 104 -8.95 9.33 -1.23
C TYR A 104 -9.64 10.50 -0.53
N LEU A 105 -10.10 10.30 0.71
CA LEU A 105 -10.73 11.36 1.50
C LEU A 105 -9.77 12.52 1.74
N LEU A 106 -8.51 12.27 2.09
CA LEU A 106 -7.51 13.33 2.25
C LEU A 106 -7.20 14.01 0.92
N PHE A 107 -6.95 13.21 -0.12
CA PHE A 107 -6.55 13.68 -1.44
C PHE A 107 -7.62 14.58 -2.09
N LYS A 108 -8.89 14.16 -2.05
CA LYS A 108 -10.03 14.93 -2.56
C LYS A 108 -10.20 16.28 -1.86
N ASN A 109 -9.81 16.37 -0.60
CA ASN A 109 -9.88 17.61 0.19
C ASN A 109 -8.59 18.44 0.13
N ASN A 110 -7.70 18.18 -0.84
CA ASN A 110 -6.42 18.87 -1.02
C ASN A 110 -5.47 18.76 0.19
N ILE A 111 -5.64 17.74 1.03
CA ILE A 111 -4.74 17.45 2.13
C ILE A 111 -3.71 16.43 1.62
N PRO A 112 -2.40 16.73 1.66
CA PRO A 112 -1.37 15.80 1.20
C PRO A 112 -1.39 14.55 2.09
N PRO A 113 -1.74 13.35 1.56
CA PRO A 113 -1.93 12.18 2.42
C PRO A 113 -0.61 11.68 3.02
N LEU A 114 0.49 11.76 2.25
CA LEU A 114 1.80 11.24 2.62
C LEU A 114 1.68 9.80 3.17
N ALA A 115 2.52 9.43 4.14
CA ALA A 115 2.47 8.13 4.79
C ALA A 115 1.43 8.04 5.93
N ALA A 116 0.68 9.13 6.22
CA ALA A 116 -0.22 9.16 7.36
C ALA A 116 -1.34 8.10 7.29
N PRO A 117 -2.02 7.87 6.14
CA PRO A 117 -2.98 6.77 6.02
C PRO A 117 -2.39 5.42 6.39
N PHE A 118 -1.23 5.07 5.83
CA PHE A 118 -0.54 3.83 6.14
C PHE A 118 -0.24 3.67 7.64
N VAL A 119 0.31 4.72 8.27
CA VAL A 119 0.67 4.68 9.71
C VAL A 119 -0.58 4.45 10.56
N LEU A 120 -1.64 5.22 10.33
CA LEU A 120 -2.87 5.13 11.11
C LEU A 120 -3.54 3.76 10.99
N ILE A 121 -3.66 3.24 9.77
CA ILE A 121 -4.28 1.94 9.52
C ILE A 121 -3.43 0.80 10.08
N THR A 122 -2.11 0.86 9.92
CA THR A 122 -1.20 -0.16 10.47
C THR A 122 -1.24 -0.18 11.99
N TRP A 123 -1.18 0.98 12.66
CA TRP A 123 -1.32 1.07 14.11
C TRP A 123 -2.67 0.53 14.57
N GLY A 124 -3.77 0.89 13.90
CA GLY A 124 -5.10 0.37 14.21
C GLY A 124 -5.15 -1.15 14.15
N ILE A 125 -4.61 -1.76 13.09
CA ILE A 125 -4.52 -3.22 12.95
C ILE A 125 -3.71 -3.85 14.09
N LEU A 126 -2.51 -3.32 14.37
CA LEU A 126 -1.63 -3.89 15.40
C LEU A 126 -2.23 -3.78 16.80
N ILE A 127 -2.88 -2.65 17.12
CA ILE A 127 -3.59 -2.44 18.38
C ILE A 127 -4.75 -3.42 18.49
N ALA A 128 -5.59 -3.55 17.46
CA ALA A 128 -6.72 -4.48 17.45
C ALA A 128 -6.27 -5.93 17.65
N LEU A 129 -5.22 -6.37 16.96
CA LEU A 129 -4.66 -7.71 17.14
C LEU A 129 -4.11 -7.96 18.54
N LYS A 130 -3.51 -6.94 19.15
CA LYS A 130 -3.04 -7.02 20.54
C LYS A 130 -4.23 -7.25 21.48
N PHE A 131 -5.34 -6.55 21.32
CA PHE A 131 -6.54 -6.77 22.15
C PHE A 131 -7.22 -8.12 21.89
N ILE A 132 -7.26 -8.60 20.65
CA ILE A 132 -7.86 -9.90 20.32
C ILE A 132 -7.04 -11.07 20.89
N LYS A 133 -5.70 -10.97 20.90
CA LYS A 133 -4.80 -12.01 21.44
C LYS A 133 -4.60 -11.94 22.97
N LEU A 134 -5.05 -10.88 23.62
CA LEU A 134 -4.97 -10.70 25.08
C LEU A 134 -6.24 -11.18 25.81
N ASN A 135 -7.20 -11.74 25.09
CA ASN A 135 -8.35 -12.49 25.62
C ASN A 135 -8.20 -13.97 25.25
#